data_AF-A0A962YGP5-F1
#
_entry.id   AF-A0A962YGP5-F1
#
_cell.length_a   1.000
_cell.length_b   1.000
_cell.length_c   1.000
_cell.angle_alpha   90.00
_cell.angle_beta   90.00
_cell.angle_gamma   90.00
#
_symmetry.space_group_name_H-M   'P 1'
#
loop_
_entity.id
_entity.type
_entity.pdbx_description
1 polymer ?
#
loop_
_entity_poly.entity_id
_entity_poly.type
_entity_poly.pdbx_seq_one_letter_code
_entity_poly.pdbx_strand_id
1 'polypeptide(L)'
;AMQPLQNKLLTRLELDSIRKIPVRNALEQLLLFLIDPQPRKWSGLALVRCLGWFDQTSMRTPVTQAAFQSAFSDCSVTALQQQLQNSTGDIAFGGLCWEQQDEMLRVLCALPLSAIAEQRPERLITNIVLDTSAVKESTFKSAWHGFLRVYNLLQFLPATGFTTVAGHQTGLYEGIPWSFMKGTAQPLSGHAAVSAAVEGQALLDEVAEPLRAALQDWLQSQGPVPDIAYELMNAQGEIIAEAELAWPDAQLAGLLAEQACYEKQFRHQGWRTLMLDDAGDWLGVARRILQKENV
;
A
#
# COMPACT_ATOMS: atom_id res chain seq x y z
N ALA A 1 -31.19 -1.25 0.15
CA ALA A 1 -31.91 -2.06 1.14
C ALA A 1 -31.30 -2.04 2.57
N MET A 2 -29.97 -1.84 2.74
CA MET A 2 -29.30 -1.91 4.07
C MET A 2 -29.45 -0.67 4.98
N GLN A 3 -30.08 0.40 4.50
CA GLN A 3 -30.16 1.68 5.20
C GLN A 3 -30.78 1.63 6.61
N PRO A 4 -31.86 0.85 6.88
CA PRO A 4 -32.40 0.72 8.24
C PRO A 4 -31.42 0.05 9.21
N LEU A 5 -30.67 -0.95 8.74
CA LEU A 5 -29.65 -1.64 9.54
C LEU A 5 -28.46 -0.72 9.82
N GLN A 6 -28.00 0.02 8.79
CA GLN A 6 -26.94 1.01 8.94
C GLN A 6 -27.31 2.08 9.98
N ASN A 7 -28.53 2.62 9.92
CA ASN A 7 -28.99 3.62 10.90
C ASN A 7 -29.02 3.06 12.33
N LYS A 8 -29.51 1.82 12.52
CA LYS A 8 -29.49 1.16 13.83
C LYS A 8 -28.07 0.98 14.36
N LEU A 9 -27.11 0.62 13.50
CA LEU A 9 -25.72 0.44 13.89
C LEU A 9 -25.02 1.77 14.19
N LEU A 10 -25.29 2.84 13.42
CA LEU A 10 -24.76 4.17 13.71
C LEU A 10 -25.11 4.62 15.13
N THR A 11 -26.37 4.42 15.55
CA THR A 11 -26.80 4.75 16.92
C THR A 11 -26.16 3.83 17.95
N ARG A 12 -26.12 2.51 17.71
CA ARG A 12 -25.53 1.54 18.66
C ARG A 12 -24.04 1.75 18.90
N LEU A 13 -23.31 2.14 17.86
CA LEU A 13 -21.87 2.39 17.89
C LEU A 13 -21.53 3.86 18.20
N GLU A 14 -22.53 4.70 18.53
CA GLU A 14 -22.36 6.12 18.87
C GLU A 14 -21.62 6.94 17.78
N LEU A 15 -21.96 6.69 16.51
CA LEU A 15 -21.27 7.25 15.34
C LEU A 15 -21.97 8.47 14.73
N ASP A 16 -23.04 8.97 15.35
CA ASP A 16 -23.85 10.06 14.80
C ASP A 16 -23.06 11.34 14.53
N SER A 17 -22.06 11.65 15.37
CA SER A 17 -21.18 12.82 15.16
C SER A 17 -20.27 12.69 13.94
N ILE A 18 -19.91 11.46 13.54
CA ILE A 18 -18.96 11.17 12.46
C ILE A 18 -19.59 10.52 11.21
N ARG A 19 -20.91 10.31 11.20
CA ARG A 19 -21.65 9.63 10.11
C ARG A 19 -21.43 10.20 8.70
N LYS A 20 -21.00 11.47 8.59
CA LYS A 20 -20.77 12.15 7.31
C LYS A 20 -19.33 11.99 6.79
N ILE A 21 -18.40 11.46 7.59
CA ILE A 21 -17.00 11.27 7.18
C ILE A 21 -16.87 10.44 5.89
N PRO A 22 -17.60 9.32 5.67
CA PRO A 22 -17.37 8.47 4.50
C PRO A 22 -17.73 9.11 3.15
N VAL A 23 -18.47 10.23 3.16
CA VAL A 23 -18.83 10.98 1.94
C VAL A 23 -17.94 12.20 1.70
N ARG A 24 -16.99 12.48 2.61
CA ARG A 24 -15.97 13.52 2.47
C ARG A 24 -14.86 13.08 1.52
N ASN A 25 -14.08 14.04 1.02
CA ASN A 25 -12.91 13.72 0.21
C ASN A 25 -11.79 13.11 1.09
N ALA A 26 -10.77 12.51 0.47
CA ALA A 26 -9.74 11.76 1.21
C ALA A 26 -8.95 12.65 2.18
N LEU A 27 -8.58 13.87 1.77
CA LEU A 27 -7.85 14.81 2.63
C LEU A 27 -8.70 15.24 3.83
N GLU A 28 -9.97 15.57 3.62
CA GLU A 28 -10.90 15.89 4.72
C GLU A 28 -11.03 14.74 5.71
N GLN A 29 -11.09 13.48 5.24
CA GLN A 29 -11.14 12.32 6.13
C GLN A 29 -9.88 12.25 7.00
N LEU A 30 -8.70 12.36 6.39
CA LEU A 30 -7.43 12.36 7.11
C LEU A 30 -7.37 13.48 8.16
N LEU A 31 -7.71 14.70 7.77
CA LEU A 31 -7.71 15.85 8.69
C LEU A 31 -8.69 15.67 9.85
N LEU A 32 -9.88 15.15 9.60
CA LEU A 32 -10.86 14.88 10.66
C LEU A 32 -10.37 13.82 11.65
N PHE A 33 -9.64 12.81 11.18
CA PHE A 33 -8.99 11.85 12.09
C PHE A 33 -7.88 12.51 12.92
N LEU A 34 -7.02 13.31 12.29
CA LEU A 34 -5.92 13.97 12.98
C LEU A 34 -6.39 14.98 14.04
N ILE A 35 -7.54 15.63 13.83
CA ILE A 35 -8.13 16.57 14.80
C ILE A 35 -8.70 15.85 16.03
N ASP A 36 -9.36 14.70 15.84
CA ASP A 36 -9.99 13.93 16.92
C ASP A 36 -9.79 12.42 16.67
N PRO A 37 -8.62 11.87 17.04
CA PRO A 37 -8.25 10.50 16.69
C PRO A 37 -9.04 9.50 17.53
N GLN A 38 -10.11 8.96 16.93
CA GLN A 38 -10.99 7.95 17.55
C GLN A 38 -11.00 6.62 16.77
N PRO A 39 -9.91 5.83 16.78
CA PRO A 39 -9.78 4.63 15.93
C PRO A 39 -10.94 3.64 16.03
N ARG A 40 -11.48 3.43 17.24
CA ARG A 40 -12.63 2.53 17.47
C ARG A 40 -13.92 3.01 16.78
N LYS A 41 -14.15 4.32 16.72
CA LYS A 41 -15.30 4.85 16.00
C LYS A 41 -15.10 4.76 14.49
N TRP A 42 -13.86 4.96 14.02
CA TRP A 42 -13.52 4.80 12.61
C TRP A 42 -13.66 3.35 12.13
N SER A 43 -13.26 2.35 12.92
CA SER A 43 -13.52 0.93 12.60
C SER A 43 -15.02 0.61 12.57
N GLY A 44 -15.80 1.16 13.50
CA GLY A 44 -17.27 1.03 13.47
C GLY A 44 -17.89 1.68 12.23
N LEU A 45 -17.41 2.86 11.85
CA LEU A 45 -17.84 3.60 10.67
C LEU A 45 -17.49 2.85 9.37
N ALA A 46 -16.31 2.22 9.32
CA ALA A 46 -15.88 1.36 8.22
C ALA A 46 -16.85 0.17 8.05
N LEU A 47 -17.17 -0.54 9.13
CA LEU A 47 -18.17 -1.60 9.12
C LEU A 47 -19.52 -1.12 8.55
N VAL A 48 -20.05 -0.01 9.08
CA VAL A 48 -21.33 0.55 8.62
C VAL A 48 -21.28 0.93 7.14
N ARG A 49 -20.16 1.47 6.67
CA ARG A 49 -19.97 1.83 5.26
C ARG A 49 -19.98 0.59 4.37
N CYS A 50 -19.21 -0.45 4.74
CA CYS A 50 -19.14 -1.71 4.00
C CYS A 50 -20.49 -2.40 3.89
N LEU A 51 -21.35 -2.32 4.92
CA LEU A 51 -22.73 -2.84 4.84
C LEU A 51 -23.54 -2.26 3.67
N GLY A 52 -23.21 -1.05 3.22
CA GLY A 52 -23.86 -0.43 2.06
C GLY A 52 -23.47 -1.04 0.72
N TRP A 53 -22.43 -1.87 0.67
CA TRP A 53 -21.90 -2.51 -0.53
C TRP A 53 -22.37 -3.95 -0.72
N PHE A 54 -23.05 -4.53 0.26
CA PHE A 54 -23.63 -5.86 0.12
C PHE A 54 -25.00 -5.80 -0.56
N ASP A 55 -25.23 -6.72 -1.50
CA ASP A 55 -26.55 -7.01 -2.02
C ASP A 55 -27.27 -8.01 -1.12
N GLN A 56 -28.32 -7.56 -0.42
CA GLN A 56 -29.08 -8.38 0.52
C GLN A 56 -29.70 -9.63 -0.09
N THR A 57 -29.96 -9.61 -1.41
CA THR A 57 -30.64 -10.72 -2.08
C THR A 57 -29.69 -11.87 -2.38
N SER A 58 -28.41 -11.59 -2.56
CA SER A 58 -27.42 -12.53 -3.09
C SER A 58 -26.25 -12.78 -2.15
N MET A 59 -25.94 -11.88 -1.19
CA MET A 59 -24.73 -11.90 -0.35
C MET A 59 -24.48 -13.17 0.48
N ARG A 60 -25.45 -14.07 0.59
CA ARG A 60 -25.36 -15.35 1.33
C ARG A 60 -25.52 -16.58 0.43
N THR A 61 -25.69 -16.38 -0.87
CA THR A 61 -25.93 -17.49 -1.78
C THR A 61 -24.64 -18.27 -2.02
N PRO A 62 -24.72 -19.60 -2.24
CA PRO A 62 -23.54 -20.40 -2.58
C PRO A 62 -22.83 -19.89 -3.85
N VAL A 63 -23.58 -19.32 -4.80
CA VAL A 63 -23.05 -18.73 -6.04
C VAL A 63 -22.17 -17.52 -5.71
N THR A 64 -22.68 -16.56 -4.93
CA THR A 64 -21.91 -15.39 -4.51
C THR A 64 -20.70 -15.78 -3.66
N GLN A 65 -20.85 -16.76 -2.78
CA GLN A 65 -19.72 -17.26 -1.97
C GLN A 65 -18.61 -17.84 -2.85
N ALA A 66 -18.93 -18.71 -3.81
CA ALA A 66 -17.94 -19.32 -4.70
C ALA A 66 -17.25 -18.27 -5.58
N ALA A 67 -18.02 -17.35 -6.16
CA ALA A 67 -17.48 -16.24 -6.95
C ALA A 67 -16.55 -15.33 -6.12
N PHE A 68 -16.97 -15.00 -4.90
CA PHE A 68 -16.16 -14.21 -3.98
C PHE A 68 -14.86 -14.91 -3.61
N GLN A 69 -14.91 -16.20 -3.25
CA GLN A 69 -13.73 -16.95 -2.86
C GLN A 69 -12.69 -17.03 -3.99
N SER A 70 -13.14 -17.25 -5.23
CA SER A 70 -12.25 -17.20 -6.41
C SER A 70 -11.63 -15.81 -6.55
N ALA A 71 -12.45 -14.76 -6.63
CA ALA A 71 -11.98 -13.39 -6.81
C ALA A 71 -11.04 -12.94 -5.69
N PHE A 72 -11.32 -13.34 -4.44
CA PHE A 72 -10.50 -13.02 -3.28
C PHE A 72 -9.15 -13.74 -3.34
N SER A 73 -9.13 -15.01 -3.73
CA SER A 73 -7.87 -15.76 -3.91
C SER A 73 -6.98 -15.13 -4.99
N ASP A 74 -7.57 -14.59 -6.04
CA ASP A 74 -6.86 -14.01 -7.20
C ASP A 74 -6.29 -12.60 -6.95
N CYS A 75 -6.54 -11.99 -5.78
CA CYS A 75 -6.08 -10.62 -5.51
C CYS A 75 -5.66 -10.32 -4.07
N SER A 76 -5.77 -11.28 -3.15
CA SER A 76 -5.45 -11.10 -1.73
C SER A 76 -4.29 -12.00 -1.31
N VAL A 77 -3.56 -11.56 -0.29
CA VAL A 77 -2.46 -12.34 0.28
C VAL A 77 -2.93 -13.60 0.99
N THR A 78 -2.06 -14.61 1.05
CA THR A 78 -2.33 -15.88 1.74
C THR A 78 -2.83 -15.69 3.17
N ALA A 79 -2.27 -14.73 3.91
CA ALA A 79 -2.67 -14.42 5.28
C ALA A 79 -4.16 -14.04 5.41
N LEU A 80 -4.68 -13.23 4.48
CA LEU A 80 -6.09 -12.83 4.47
C LEU A 80 -6.99 -13.99 4.04
N GLN A 81 -6.54 -14.82 3.10
CA GLN A 81 -7.25 -16.01 2.68
C GLN A 81 -7.42 -17.00 3.84
N GLN A 82 -6.36 -17.23 4.63
CA GLN A 82 -6.42 -18.06 5.84
C GLN A 82 -7.38 -17.48 6.88
N GLN A 83 -7.35 -16.16 7.08
CA GLN A 83 -8.27 -15.50 8.00
C GLN A 83 -9.74 -15.68 7.57
N LEU A 84 -10.01 -15.64 6.27
CA LEU A 84 -11.33 -15.93 5.73
C LEU A 84 -11.73 -17.39 5.92
N GLN A 85 -10.82 -18.34 5.66
CA GLN A 85 -11.06 -19.77 5.85
C GLN A 85 -11.33 -20.14 7.32
N ASN A 86 -10.66 -19.45 8.25
CA ASN A 86 -10.84 -19.63 9.69
C ASN A 86 -12.13 -18.97 10.21
N SER A 87 -12.82 -18.17 9.40
CA SER A 87 -14.08 -17.53 9.79
C SER A 87 -15.22 -18.55 9.81
N THR A 88 -15.91 -18.63 10.95
CA THR A 88 -17.00 -19.59 11.17
C THR A 88 -18.38 -18.92 11.17
N GLY A 89 -19.40 -19.70 10.79
CA GLY A 89 -20.82 -19.29 10.86
C GLY A 89 -21.33 -18.68 9.56
N ASP A 90 -22.48 -17.99 9.63
CA ASP A 90 -23.05 -17.29 8.48
C ASP A 90 -22.19 -16.07 8.11
N ILE A 91 -21.67 -16.05 6.89
CA ILE A 91 -20.86 -14.96 6.34
C ILE A 91 -21.63 -14.31 5.18
N ALA A 92 -21.63 -12.98 5.14
CA ALA A 92 -22.02 -12.21 3.97
C ALA A 92 -20.80 -11.89 3.11
N PHE A 93 -20.93 -12.07 1.81
CA PHE A 93 -19.92 -11.79 0.80
C PHE A 93 -20.41 -10.69 -0.14
N GLY A 94 -19.52 -9.76 -0.52
CA GLY A 94 -19.86 -8.65 -1.39
C GLY A 94 -18.78 -7.58 -1.41
N GLY A 95 -19.17 -6.35 -1.77
CA GLY A 95 -18.23 -5.23 -1.79
C GLY A 95 -18.47 -4.23 -2.92
N LEU A 96 -17.52 -3.32 -3.14
CA LEU A 96 -17.62 -2.29 -4.17
C LEU A 96 -16.98 -2.81 -5.46
N CYS A 97 -17.78 -2.89 -6.53
CA CYS A 97 -17.30 -3.32 -7.87
C CYS A 97 -16.57 -4.68 -7.87
N TRP A 98 -16.79 -5.52 -6.85
CA TRP A 98 -15.94 -6.67 -6.57
C TRP A 98 -16.02 -7.78 -7.63
N GLU A 99 -17.14 -7.88 -8.34
CA GLU A 99 -17.35 -8.82 -9.46
C GLU A 99 -16.79 -8.30 -10.79
N GLN A 100 -16.53 -6.99 -10.91
CA GLN A 100 -16.21 -6.33 -12.18
C GLN A 100 -14.71 -6.25 -12.38
N GLN A 101 -14.10 -7.28 -12.98
CA GLN A 101 -12.63 -7.34 -13.14
C GLN A 101 -12.02 -6.16 -13.91
N ASP A 102 -12.78 -5.52 -14.79
CA ASP A 102 -12.34 -4.35 -15.58
C ASP A 102 -12.34 -3.03 -14.77
N GLU A 103 -12.88 -3.01 -13.54
CA GLU A 103 -12.89 -1.83 -12.69
C GLU A 103 -11.53 -1.61 -12.00
N MET A 104 -10.99 -0.40 -12.15
CA MET A 104 -9.70 -0.01 -11.57
C MET A 104 -9.69 -0.11 -10.04
N LEU A 105 -10.81 0.16 -9.38
CA LEU A 105 -10.92 0.06 -7.92
C LEU A 105 -11.99 -0.96 -7.55
N ARG A 106 -11.55 -2.01 -6.87
CA ARG A 106 -12.45 -3.02 -6.29
C ARG A 106 -12.23 -3.11 -4.79
N VAL A 107 -13.28 -3.41 -4.06
CA VAL A 107 -13.21 -3.66 -2.62
C VAL A 107 -13.98 -4.92 -2.34
N LEU A 108 -13.29 -5.97 -1.91
CA LEU A 108 -13.89 -7.23 -1.52
C LEU A 108 -14.12 -7.20 0.00
N CYS A 109 -15.31 -7.59 0.45
CA CYS A 109 -15.71 -7.62 1.85
C CYS A 109 -16.33 -8.97 2.22
N ALA A 110 -15.81 -9.60 3.26
CA ALA A 110 -16.42 -10.76 3.91
C ALA A 110 -16.73 -10.44 5.37
N LEU A 111 -18.00 -10.60 5.76
CA LEU A 111 -18.49 -10.21 7.08
C LEU A 111 -19.24 -11.36 7.75
N PRO A 112 -18.70 -11.95 8.83
CA PRO A 112 -19.47 -12.81 9.71
C PRO A 112 -20.68 -12.05 10.27
N LEU A 113 -21.90 -12.54 10.06
CA LEU A 113 -23.12 -11.82 10.44
C LEU A 113 -23.25 -11.66 11.97
N SER A 114 -22.66 -12.56 12.75
CA SER A 114 -22.57 -12.44 14.20
C SER A 114 -21.82 -11.19 14.65
N ALA A 115 -20.84 -10.71 13.87
CA ALA A 115 -20.09 -9.50 14.16
C ALA A 115 -20.96 -8.23 14.19
N ILE A 116 -22.09 -8.22 13.47
CA ILE A 116 -23.05 -7.12 13.46
C ILE A 116 -23.77 -7.02 14.82
N ALA A 117 -24.22 -8.16 15.35
CA ALA A 117 -24.90 -8.22 16.63
C ALA A 117 -23.95 -7.95 17.79
N GLU A 118 -22.73 -8.49 17.71
CA GLU A 118 -21.66 -8.35 18.71
C GLU A 118 -20.95 -6.99 18.65
N GLN A 119 -21.20 -6.17 17.63
CA GLN A 119 -20.52 -4.88 17.40
C GLN A 119 -19.00 -5.04 17.29
N ARG A 120 -18.57 -6.04 16.49
CA ARG A 120 -17.18 -6.45 16.31
C ARG A 120 -16.67 -6.08 14.91
N PRO A 121 -16.42 -4.79 14.63
CA PRO A 121 -15.91 -4.36 13.31
C PRO A 121 -14.59 -5.07 12.95
N GLU A 122 -13.79 -5.49 13.93
CA GLU A 122 -12.54 -6.22 13.72
C GLU A 122 -12.70 -7.56 13.00
N ARG A 123 -13.91 -8.12 12.92
CA ARG A 123 -14.20 -9.38 12.22
C ARG A 123 -14.52 -9.17 10.73
N LEU A 124 -14.61 -7.93 10.27
CA LEU A 124 -14.76 -7.62 8.86
C LEU A 124 -13.41 -7.82 8.15
N ILE A 125 -13.40 -8.69 7.15
CA ILE A 125 -12.23 -8.95 6.31
C ILE A 125 -12.42 -8.20 5.01
N THR A 126 -11.41 -7.43 4.61
CA THR A 126 -11.46 -6.69 3.35
C THR A 126 -10.16 -6.81 2.55
N ASN A 127 -10.30 -6.67 1.24
CA ASN A 127 -9.16 -6.47 0.35
C ASN A 127 -9.51 -5.37 -0.65
N ILE A 128 -8.73 -4.30 -0.66
CA ILE A 128 -8.84 -3.20 -1.62
C ILE A 128 -7.86 -3.48 -2.74
N VAL A 129 -8.37 -3.54 -3.96
CA VAL A 129 -7.60 -3.88 -5.15
C VAL A 129 -7.57 -2.67 -6.07
N LEU A 130 -6.36 -2.27 -6.45
CA LEU A 130 -6.12 -1.26 -7.48
C LEU A 130 -5.54 -1.93 -8.72
N ASP A 131 -6.23 -1.81 -9.86
CA ASP A 131 -5.73 -2.29 -11.14
C ASP A 131 -5.29 -1.13 -12.03
N THR A 132 -3.98 -1.00 -12.21
CA THR A 132 -3.37 0.06 -13.05
C THR A 132 -2.99 -0.42 -14.44
N SER A 133 -3.36 -1.65 -14.87
CA SER A 133 -2.84 -2.23 -16.12
C SER A 133 -3.55 -1.76 -17.40
N ALA A 134 -4.72 -1.12 -17.31
CA ALA A 134 -5.54 -0.73 -18.47
C ALA A 134 -6.05 0.73 -18.39
N VAL A 135 -5.15 1.68 -18.12
CA VAL A 135 -5.52 3.07 -17.83
C VAL A 135 -6.09 3.78 -19.06
N LYS A 136 -7.28 4.38 -18.89
CA LYS A 136 -7.68 5.61 -19.58
C LYS A 136 -7.42 6.77 -18.62
N GLU A 137 -6.62 7.77 -19.01
CA GLU A 137 -6.29 8.92 -18.16
C GLU A 137 -7.53 9.58 -17.52
N SER A 138 -8.66 9.58 -18.23
CA SER A 138 -9.91 10.19 -17.78
C SER A 138 -10.57 9.53 -16.57
N THR A 139 -10.32 8.23 -16.32
CA THR A 139 -10.90 7.50 -15.17
C THR A 139 -9.92 7.34 -14.01
N PHE A 140 -8.62 7.43 -14.27
CA PHE A 140 -7.56 7.26 -13.28
C PHE A 140 -7.75 8.13 -12.04
N LYS A 141 -7.94 9.45 -12.23
CA LYS A 141 -8.07 10.40 -11.12
C LYS A 141 -9.26 10.09 -10.22
N SER A 142 -10.38 9.67 -10.80
CA SER A 142 -11.59 9.31 -10.05
C SER A 142 -11.38 8.05 -9.21
N ALA A 143 -10.79 7.01 -9.82
CA ALA A 143 -10.48 5.76 -9.15
C ALA A 143 -9.42 5.95 -8.06
N TRP A 144 -8.38 6.75 -8.31
CA TRP A 144 -7.37 7.11 -7.31
C TRP A 144 -7.96 7.86 -6.12
N HIS A 145 -8.83 8.86 -6.35
CA HIS A 145 -9.56 9.50 -5.26
C HIS A 145 -10.48 8.53 -4.52
N GLY A 146 -11.10 7.59 -5.25
CA GLY A 146 -11.87 6.49 -4.66
C GLY A 146 -11.02 5.64 -3.72
N PHE A 147 -9.85 5.22 -4.20
CA PHE A 147 -8.87 4.41 -3.49
C PHE A 147 -8.47 5.10 -2.19
N LEU A 148 -8.03 6.36 -2.24
CA LEU A 148 -7.63 7.10 -1.04
C LEU A 148 -8.76 7.27 -0.01
N ARG A 149 -10.01 7.47 -0.45
CA ARG A 149 -11.16 7.53 0.47
C ARG A 149 -11.44 6.20 1.14
N VAL A 150 -11.36 5.10 0.40
CA VAL A 150 -11.57 3.77 0.97
C VAL A 150 -10.39 3.41 1.88
N TYR A 151 -9.17 3.75 1.48
CA TYR A 151 -7.96 3.56 2.26
C TYR A 151 -8.07 4.24 3.63
N ASN A 152 -8.38 5.53 3.63
CA ASN A 152 -8.50 6.30 4.87
C ASN A 152 -9.56 5.76 5.82
N LEU A 153 -10.61 5.12 5.30
CA LEU A 153 -11.67 4.53 6.10
C LEU A 153 -11.34 3.12 6.61
N LEU A 154 -10.82 2.25 5.74
CA LEU A 154 -10.64 0.82 6.04
C LEU A 154 -9.32 0.49 6.74
N GLN A 155 -8.35 1.42 6.79
CA GLN A 155 -7.08 1.25 7.52
C GLN A 155 -7.25 0.97 9.02
N PHE A 156 -8.42 1.26 9.59
CA PHE A 156 -8.74 1.01 11.00
C PHE A 156 -9.29 -0.39 11.27
N LEU A 157 -9.50 -1.19 10.23
CA LEU A 157 -9.87 -2.60 10.35
C LEU A 157 -8.59 -3.46 10.31
N PRO A 158 -8.45 -4.44 11.21
CA PRO A 158 -7.22 -5.22 11.31
C PRO A 158 -7.03 -6.15 10.11
N ALA A 159 -8.08 -6.79 9.61
CA ALA A 159 -8.02 -7.72 8.48
C ALA A 159 -8.30 -7.01 7.14
N THR A 160 -7.53 -5.96 6.83
CA THR A 160 -7.61 -5.20 5.57
C THR A 160 -6.32 -5.34 4.77
N GLY A 161 -6.45 -5.84 3.54
CA GLY A 161 -5.40 -5.81 2.53
C GLY A 161 -5.53 -4.61 1.59
N PHE A 162 -4.38 -4.10 1.16
CA PHE A 162 -4.27 -3.11 0.09
C PHE A 162 -3.32 -3.70 -0.95
N THR A 163 -3.84 -4.05 -2.12
CA THR A 163 -3.06 -4.72 -3.16
C THR A 163 -3.24 -4.03 -4.50
N THR A 164 -2.19 -4.08 -5.32
CA THR A 164 -2.33 -3.90 -6.77
C THR A 164 -2.41 -5.26 -7.44
N VAL A 165 -3.03 -5.34 -8.62
CA VAL A 165 -3.07 -6.59 -9.40
C VAL A 165 -1.65 -7.05 -9.73
N ALA A 166 -0.78 -6.14 -10.17
CA ALA A 166 0.63 -6.45 -10.46
C ALA A 166 1.39 -6.94 -9.22
N GLY A 167 1.25 -6.26 -8.08
CA GLY A 167 1.94 -6.64 -6.84
C GLY A 167 1.47 -7.99 -6.27
N HIS A 168 0.20 -8.34 -6.45
CA HIS A 168 -0.29 -9.67 -6.09
C HIS A 168 0.29 -10.75 -7.01
N GLN A 169 0.30 -10.53 -8.32
CA GLN A 169 0.84 -11.48 -9.30
C GLN A 169 2.33 -11.78 -9.11
N THR A 170 3.11 -10.81 -8.63
CA THR A 170 4.53 -10.99 -8.33
C THR A 170 4.80 -11.55 -6.93
N GLY A 171 3.77 -11.70 -6.10
CA GLY A 171 3.90 -12.15 -4.72
C GLY A 171 4.51 -11.11 -3.77
N LEU A 172 4.57 -9.82 -4.17
CA LEU A 172 5.22 -8.73 -3.44
C LEU A 172 4.77 -8.63 -1.97
N TYR A 173 3.50 -8.93 -1.70
CA TYR A 173 2.89 -8.72 -0.40
C TYR A 173 2.98 -9.92 0.55
N GLU A 174 3.46 -11.09 0.09
CA GLU A 174 3.48 -12.32 0.91
C GLU A 174 4.48 -12.24 2.08
N GLY A 175 5.54 -11.44 1.94
CA GLY A 175 6.55 -11.23 3.00
C GLY A 175 6.12 -10.26 4.11
N ILE A 176 4.96 -9.61 3.99
CA ILE A 176 4.53 -8.58 4.95
C ILE A 176 4.06 -9.25 6.26
N PRO A 177 4.58 -8.84 7.43
CA PRO A 177 4.13 -9.35 8.72
C PRO A 177 2.76 -8.77 9.09
N TRP A 178 1.70 -9.56 8.96
CA TRP A 178 0.34 -9.11 9.26
C TRP A 178 0.02 -9.16 10.76
N SER A 179 -0.34 -8.01 11.33
CA SER A 179 -0.58 -7.84 12.77
C SER A 179 -1.77 -8.65 13.30
N PHE A 180 -2.77 -8.95 12.47
CA PHE A 180 -3.92 -9.78 12.82
C PHE A 180 -3.61 -11.28 12.92
N MET A 181 -2.43 -11.72 12.46
CA MET A 181 -1.95 -13.10 12.64
C MET A 181 -1.27 -13.34 13.99
N LYS A 182 -1.20 -12.33 14.89
CA LYS A 182 -0.66 -12.51 16.25
C LYS A 182 -1.56 -13.45 17.06
N GLY A 183 -1.19 -14.73 17.07
CA GLY A 183 -1.92 -15.83 17.71
C GLY A 183 -1.75 -17.19 17.02
N THR A 184 -1.27 -17.22 15.77
CA THR A 184 -0.99 -18.44 15.00
C THR A 184 0.49 -18.54 14.62
N ALA A 185 1.38 -18.31 15.59
CA ALA A 185 2.81 -18.38 15.37
C ALA A 185 3.25 -19.81 15.03
N GLN A 186 3.38 -20.10 13.74
CA GLN A 186 4.65 -20.57 13.22
C GLN A 186 5.20 -19.47 12.32
N PRO A 187 6.44 -19.00 12.53
CA PRO A 187 7.11 -18.27 11.47
C PRO A 187 7.17 -19.23 10.28
N LEU A 188 6.61 -18.83 9.14
CA LEU A 188 7.08 -19.39 7.88
C LEU A 188 8.54 -18.96 7.77
N SER A 189 9.43 -19.80 8.29
CA SER A 189 10.83 -19.82 7.94
C SER A 189 10.90 -20.27 6.48
N GLY A 190 10.52 -19.35 5.61
CA GLY A 190 10.72 -19.35 4.19
C GLY A 190 11.28 -17.97 3.86
N HIS A 191 12.49 -17.70 4.35
CA HIS A 191 13.38 -16.84 3.59
C HIS A 191 13.64 -17.60 2.28
N ALA A 192 12.67 -17.57 1.36
CA ALA A 192 12.97 -17.68 -0.05
C ALA A 192 13.89 -16.48 -0.27
N ALA A 193 15.17 -16.78 -0.47
CA ALA A 193 16.15 -15.79 -0.88
C ALA A 193 15.48 -14.95 -1.96
N VAL A 194 15.20 -13.69 -1.64
CA VAL A 194 14.81 -12.72 -2.66
C VAL A 194 15.97 -12.77 -3.64
N SER A 195 15.70 -13.32 -4.82
CA SER A 195 16.72 -13.44 -5.86
C SER A 195 17.28 -12.03 -6.08
N ALA A 196 18.59 -11.89 -6.25
CA ALA A 196 19.21 -10.60 -6.59
C ALA A 196 18.54 -9.93 -7.83
N ALA A 197 17.86 -10.72 -8.67
CA ALA A 197 17.05 -10.22 -9.78
C ALA A 197 15.77 -9.48 -9.34
N VAL A 198 15.15 -9.88 -8.23
CA VAL A 198 13.94 -9.26 -7.66
C VAL A 198 14.29 -7.96 -6.94
N GLU A 199 15.41 -7.92 -6.21
CA GLU A 199 15.93 -6.68 -5.60
C GLU A 199 16.33 -5.64 -6.66
N GLY A 200 17.00 -6.07 -7.73
CA GLY A 200 17.37 -5.18 -8.83
C GLY A 200 16.17 -4.59 -9.56
N GLN A 201 15.09 -5.36 -9.74
CA GLN A 201 13.88 -4.86 -10.38
C GLN A 201 13.14 -3.82 -9.51
N ALA A 202 13.06 -4.04 -8.20
CA ALA A 202 12.43 -3.08 -7.29
C ALA A 202 13.14 -1.70 -7.31
N LEU A 203 14.47 -1.69 -7.35
CA LEU A 203 15.26 -0.45 -7.47
C LEU A 203 15.00 0.28 -8.79
N LEU A 204 14.83 -0.45 -9.89
CA LEU A 204 14.51 0.13 -11.20
C LEU A 204 13.11 0.74 -11.24
N ASP A 205 12.17 0.16 -10.49
CA ASP A 205 10.81 0.67 -10.42
C ASP A 205 10.74 1.99 -9.61
N GLU A 206 11.61 2.14 -8.60
CA GLU A 206 11.68 3.31 -7.71
C GLU A 206 12.46 4.50 -8.29
N VAL A 207 13.50 4.25 -9.11
CA VAL A 207 14.31 5.33 -9.70
C VAL A 207 13.52 6.09 -10.78
N ALA A 208 13.83 7.38 -10.94
CA ALA A 208 13.34 8.22 -12.01
C ALA A 208 13.52 7.56 -13.38
N GLU A 209 12.44 7.56 -14.18
CA GLU A 209 12.37 6.92 -15.50
C GLU A 209 13.61 7.15 -16.38
N PRO A 210 14.15 8.39 -16.51
CA PRO A 210 15.29 8.66 -17.38
C PRO A 210 16.58 7.92 -16.97
N LEU A 211 16.69 7.52 -15.70
CA LEU A 211 17.88 6.88 -15.16
C LEU A 211 17.81 5.35 -15.16
N ARG A 212 16.65 4.75 -15.47
CA ARG A 212 16.46 3.30 -15.38
C ARG A 212 17.48 2.51 -16.19
N ALA A 213 17.75 2.93 -17.43
CA ALA A 213 18.72 2.27 -18.29
C ALA A 213 20.14 2.32 -17.68
N ALA A 214 20.57 3.51 -17.22
CA ALA A 214 21.88 3.68 -16.61
C ALA A 214 22.02 2.90 -15.29
N LEU A 215 20.97 2.87 -14.45
CA LEU A 215 20.95 2.08 -13.22
C LEU A 215 20.93 0.57 -13.51
N GLN A 216 20.23 0.13 -14.56
CA GLN A 216 20.24 -1.26 -14.98
C GLN A 216 21.65 -1.71 -15.39
N ASP A 217 22.34 -0.90 -16.20
CA ASP A 217 23.73 -1.15 -16.60
C ASP A 217 24.68 -1.16 -15.38
N TRP A 218 24.46 -0.26 -14.44
CA TRP A 218 25.20 -0.20 -13.17
C TRP A 218 25.07 -1.51 -12.37
N LEU A 219 23.84 -1.98 -12.15
CA LEU A 219 23.56 -3.20 -11.39
C LEU A 219 24.09 -4.45 -12.11
N GLN A 220 23.92 -4.55 -13.43
CA GLN A 220 24.46 -5.65 -14.22
C GLN A 220 25.99 -5.74 -14.16
N SER A 221 26.65 -4.59 -14.01
CA SER A 221 28.11 -4.50 -13.87
C SER A 221 28.63 -4.73 -12.46
N GLN A 222 27.77 -5.17 -11.52
CA GLN A 222 28.08 -5.34 -10.10
C GLN A 222 28.57 -4.06 -9.41
N GLY A 223 28.04 -2.91 -9.81
CA GLY A 223 28.25 -1.67 -9.07
C GLY A 223 27.62 -1.76 -7.66
N PRO A 224 28.20 -1.10 -6.64
CA PRO A 224 27.58 -1.01 -5.32
C PRO A 224 26.15 -0.48 -5.40
N VAL A 225 25.22 -1.13 -4.70
CA VAL A 225 23.80 -0.79 -4.73
C VAL A 225 23.58 0.59 -4.08
N PRO A 226 22.94 1.55 -4.76
CA PRO A 226 22.59 2.83 -4.17
C PRO A 226 21.28 2.75 -3.37
N ASP A 227 21.12 3.65 -2.42
CA ASP A 227 19.81 4.06 -1.89
C ASP A 227 19.13 4.97 -2.92
N ILE A 228 17.85 4.73 -3.20
CA ILE A 228 17.03 5.54 -4.11
C ILE A 228 16.26 6.58 -3.31
N ALA A 229 16.11 7.81 -3.84
CA ALA A 229 15.39 8.92 -3.20
C ALA A 229 15.87 9.18 -1.75
N TYR A 230 17.18 9.30 -1.58
CA TYR A 230 17.83 9.46 -0.29
C TYR A 230 17.60 10.84 0.32
N GLU A 231 17.16 10.86 1.58
CA GLU A 231 16.94 12.08 2.36
C GLU A 231 18.11 12.32 3.33
N LEU A 232 18.84 13.42 3.14
CA LEU A 232 19.91 13.86 4.04
C LEU A 232 19.30 14.61 5.23
N MET A 233 19.51 14.07 6.43
CA MET A 233 19.00 14.67 7.67
C MET A 233 20.09 15.42 8.45
N ASN A 234 19.70 16.49 9.15
CA ASN A 234 20.57 17.16 10.11
C ASN A 234 20.58 16.44 11.47
N ALA A 235 21.38 16.94 12.42
CA ALA A 235 21.49 16.36 13.77
C ALA A 235 20.19 16.41 14.59
N GLN A 236 19.22 17.21 14.17
CA GLN A 236 17.89 17.35 14.76
C GLN A 236 16.85 16.41 14.11
N GLY A 237 17.25 15.65 13.08
CA GLY A 237 16.37 14.75 12.34
C GLY A 237 15.51 15.44 11.28
N GLU A 238 15.82 16.69 10.91
CA GLU A 238 15.13 17.41 9.84
C GLU A 238 15.77 17.09 8.49
N ILE A 239 14.96 16.85 7.47
CA ILE A 239 15.42 16.64 6.09
C ILE A 239 15.89 18.00 5.54
N ILE A 240 17.16 18.07 5.14
CA ILE A 240 17.81 19.29 4.66
C ILE A 240 18.20 19.24 3.18
N ALA A 241 18.18 18.05 2.58
CA ALA A 241 18.45 17.81 1.18
C ALA A 241 17.97 16.42 0.75
N GLU A 242 17.76 16.23 -0.55
CA GLU A 242 17.37 14.96 -1.15
C GLU A 242 18.26 14.66 -2.38
N ALA A 243 18.49 13.38 -2.63
CA ALA A 243 19.25 12.88 -3.77
C ALA A 243 18.54 11.69 -4.41
N GLU A 244 18.50 11.65 -5.73
CA GLU A 244 17.90 10.54 -6.47
C GLU A 244 18.63 9.21 -6.22
N LEU A 245 19.97 9.23 -6.17
CA LEU A 245 20.80 8.08 -5.82
C LEU A 245 21.75 8.45 -4.69
N ALA A 246 22.03 7.56 -3.74
CA ALA A 246 23.06 7.75 -2.74
C ALA A 246 23.84 6.48 -2.41
N TRP A 247 25.10 6.64 -2.04
CA TRP A 247 25.92 5.59 -1.44
C TRP A 247 26.39 6.09 -0.08
N PRO A 248 25.63 5.84 1.01
CA PRO A 248 25.89 6.44 2.31
C PRO A 248 27.26 6.07 2.90
N ASP A 249 27.68 4.81 2.74
CA ASP A 249 28.98 4.33 3.22
C ASP A 249 30.15 5.08 2.59
N ALA A 250 29.98 5.56 1.35
CA ALA A 250 30.97 6.33 0.60
C ALA A 250 30.68 7.85 0.61
N GLN A 251 29.67 8.29 1.36
CA GLN A 251 29.16 9.66 1.40
C GLN A 251 29.08 10.29 0.00
N LEU A 252 28.46 9.58 -0.94
CA LEU A 252 28.29 10.01 -2.33
C LEU A 252 26.81 10.18 -2.66
N ALA A 253 26.44 11.33 -3.20
CA ALA A 253 25.07 11.64 -3.63
C ALA A 253 25.02 11.94 -5.13
N GLY A 254 24.12 11.26 -5.84
CA GLY A 254 23.73 11.51 -7.22
C GLY A 254 22.47 12.38 -7.28
N LEU A 255 22.59 13.54 -7.92
CA LEU A 255 21.53 14.54 -7.99
C LEU A 255 21.00 14.66 -9.43
N LEU A 256 19.69 14.70 -9.58
CA LEU A 256 19.05 15.16 -10.81
C LEU A 256 19.25 16.67 -10.99
N ALA A 257 19.05 17.17 -12.22
CA ALA A 257 19.13 18.60 -12.52
C ALA A 257 18.24 19.46 -11.60
N GLU A 258 17.05 18.95 -11.26
CA GLU A 258 16.09 19.61 -10.37
C GLU A 258 16.56 19.65 -8.90
N GLN A 259 17.41 18.69 -8.51
CA GLN A 259 18.00 18.57 -7.17
C GLN A 259 19.34 19.28 -7.04
N ALA A 260 19.85 19.94 -8.10
CA ALA A 260 21.13 20.63 -8.07
C ALA A 260 21.22 21.71 -6.98
N CYS A 261 20.08 22.26 -6.54
CA CYS A 261 20.02 23.21 -5.44
C CYS A 261 20.47 22.64 -4.09
N TYR A 262 20.50 21.32 -3.93
CA TYR A 262 20.92 20.60 -2.71
C TYR A 262 22.41 20.27 -2.65
N GLU A 263 23.16 20.54 -3.73
CA GLU A 263 24.58 20.20 -3.83
C GLU A 263 25.41 20.77 -2.66
N LYS A 264 25.13 22.02 -2.27
CA LYS A 264 25.85 22.70 -1.20
C LYS A 264 25.58 22.07 0.16
N GLN A 265 24.35 21.61 0.40
CA GLN A 265 23.91 21.00 1.65
C GLN A 265 24.62 19.66 1.85
N PHE A 266 24.66 18.82 0.81
CA PHE A 266 25.44 17.56 0.83
C PHE A 266 26.91 17.84 1.11
N ARG A 267 27.54 18.75 0.37
CA ARG A 267 28.96 19.08 0.57
C ARG A 267 29.27 19.65 1.94
N HIS A 268 28.38 20.45 2.51
CA HIS A 268 28.52 20.96 3.88
C HIS A 268 28.49 19.83 4.92
N GLN A 269 27.74 18.75 4.65
CA GLN A 269 27.71 17.54 5.48
C GLN A 269 28.84 16.55 5.16
N GLY A 270 29.83 16.95 4.36
CA GLY A 270 30.99 16.12 4.01
C GLY A 270 30.77 15.17 2.84
N TRP A 271 29.61 15.22 2.18
CA TRP A 271 29.33 14.36 1.04
C TRP A 271 29.94 14.89 -0.25
N ARG A 272 30.31 13.96 -1.13
CA ARG A 272 30.59 14.26 -2.54
C ARG A 272 29.30 14.20 -3.33
N THR A 273 29.24 14.99 -4.39
CA THR A 273 28.07 15.09 -5.27
C THR A 273 28.45 14.82 -6.71
N LEU A 274 27.56 14.16 -7.44
CA LEU A 274 27.63 13.96 -8.88
C LEU A 274 26.27 14.30 -9.50
N MET A 275 26.30 14.89 -10.70
CA MET A 275 25.08 15.11 -11.46
C MET A 275 24.74 13.85 -12.24
N LEU A 276 23.47 13.47 -12.20
CA LEU A 276 22.92 12.35 -12.94
C LEU A 276 22.37 12.84 -14.27
N ASP A 277 22.55 12.00 -15.28
CA ASP A 277 22.11 12.22 -16.64
C ASP A 277 21.61 10.88 -17.21
N ASP A 278 20.73 10.98 -18.21
CA ASP A 278 20.12 9.84 -18.91
C ASP A 278 21.11 9.13 -19.84
N ALA A 279 22.16 9.81 -20.29
CA ALA A 279 23.22 9.23 -21.11
C ALA A 279 24.18 8.32 -20.31
N GLY A 280 24.13 8.36 -18.98
CA GLY A 280 24.96 7.54 -18.11
C GLY A 280 26.41 8.02 -17.97
N ASP A 281 26.72 9.28 -18.31
CA ASP A 281 28.09 9.83 -18.23
C ASP A 281 28.65 9.77 -16.79
N TRP A 282 27.74 9.87 -15.81
CA TRP A 282 28.05 9.76 -14.39
C TRP A 282 28.58 8.39 -13.95
N LEU A 283 28.27 7.29 -14.65
CA LEU A 283 28.61 5.92 -14.26
C LEU A 283 30.11 5.74 -14.05
N GLY A 284 30.93 6.25 -14.97
CA GLY A 284 32.40 6.15 -14.89
C GLY A 284 33.01 7.03 -13.80
N VAL A 285 32.33 8.11 -13.43
CA VAL A 285 32.74 8.97 -12.30
C VAL A 285 32.41 8.28 -10.98
N ALA A 286 31.19 7.77 -10.83
CA ALA A 286 30.74 7.06 -9.64
C ALA A 286 31.67 5.86 -9.33
N ARG A 287 32.00 5.01 -10.32
CA ARG A 287 32.93 3.87 -10.08
C ARG A 287 34.28 4.30 -9.52
N ARG A 288 34.87 5.36 -10.08
CA ARG A 288 36.18 5.85 -9.64
C ARG A 288 36.16 6.38 -8.21
N ILE A 289 35.04 6.97 -7.80
CA ILE A 289 34.84 7.47 -6.44
C ILE A 289 34.70 6.29 -5.47
N LEU A 290 33.80 5.36 -5.78
CA LEU A 290 33.48 4.22 -4.90
C LEU A 290 34.62 3.20 -4.78
N GLN A 291 35.44 3.01 -5.84
CA GLN A 291 36.59 2.09 -5.80
C GLN A 291 37.76 2.61 -4.94
N LYS A 292 37.89 3.92 -4.75
CA LYS A 292 38.99 4.50 -3.96
C LYS A 292 38.84 4.32 -2.45
N GLU A 293 37.66 3.91 -1.98
CA GLU A 293 37.37 3.73 -0.55
C GLU A 293 37.35 2.27 -0.10
N ASN A 294 37.47 1.33 -1.05
CA ASN A 294 37.64 -0.10 -0.79
C ASN A 294 39.12 -0.53 -0.69
N VAL A 295 40.06 0.41 -0.49
CA VAL A 295 41.51 0.14 -0.31
C VAL A 295 42.00 0.69 1.02
#